data_AF-A0A3S4LSF0-F1
#
_entry.id   AF-A0A3S4LSF0-F1
#
_cell.length_a   1.000
_cell.length_b   1.000
_cell.length_c   1.000
_cell.angle_alpha   90.00
_cell.angle_beta   90.00
_cell.angle_gamma   90.00
#
_symmetry.space_group_name_H-M   'P 1'
#
loop_
_entity.id
_entity.type
_entity.pdbx_description
1 polymer ?
#
loop_
_entity_poly.entity_id
_entity_poly.type
_entity_poly.pdbx_seq_one_letter_code
_entity_poly.pdbx_strand_id
1 'polypeptide(L)' 'MTEAYYTTGHYSIFIKVMCKSIDALQHVLINKIQTIDEIQSTETLIVLQNPIMRTIKP' A
#
# COMPACT_ATOMS: atom_id res chain seq x y z
N MET A 1 1.92 2.64 8.40
CA MET A 1 1.10 1.66 7.68
C MET A 1 -0.30 1.74 8.28
N THR A 2 -1.33 1.96 7.49
CA THR A 2 -2.69 2.11 8.02
C THR A 2 -3.48 0.82 7.96
N GLU A 3 -3.28 0.01 6.92
CA GLU A 3 -4.02 -1.24 6.71
C GLU A 3 -3.13 -2.29 6.02
N ALA A 4 -3.35 -3.57 6.34
CA ALA A 4 -2.64 -4.71 5.77
C ALA A 4 -3.60 -5.89 5.65
N TYR A 5 -3.59 -6.57 4.50
CA TYR A 5 -4.50 -7.66 4.20
C TYR A 5 -3.74 -8.80 3.54
N TYR A 6 -4.02 -10.03 3.99
CA TYR A 6 -3.64 -11.23 3.25
C TYR A 6 -4.76 -11.53 2.26
N THR A 7 -4.41 -11.62 0.98
CA THR A 7 -5.37 -11.79 -0.11
C THR A 7 -5.13 -13.07 -0.87
N THR A 8 -6.20 -13.68 -1.38
CA THR A 8 -6.10 -14.70 -2.42
C THR A 8 -5.87 -14.04 -3.78
N GLY A 9 -5.05 -14.64 -4.66
CA GLY A 9 -4.79 -14.10 -6.01
C GLY A 9 -3.32 -13.76 -6.23
N HIS A 10 -3.05 -12.76 -7.06
CA HIS A 10 -1.69 -12.42 -7.52
C HIS A 10 -0.77 -11.84 -6.43
N TYR A 11 -1.34 -11.21 -5.40
CA TYR A 11 -0.58 -10.61 -4.31
C TYR A 11 -0.86 -11.34 -3.00
N SER A 12 0.18 -11.79 -2.32
CA SER A 12 0.07 -12.41 -1.00
C SER A 12 -0.31 -11.42 0.09
N ILE A 13 0.15 -10.17 -0.06
CA ILE A 13 -0.10 -9.08 0.88
C ILE A 13 -0.53 -7.84 0.10
N PHE A 14 -1.68 -7.29 0.45
CA PHE A 14 -2.18 -6.01 -0.04
C PHE A 14 -2.17 -5.00 1.12
N ILE A 15 -1.49 -3.87 0.94
CA ILE A 15 -1.26 -2.91 2.02
C ILE A 15 -1.68 -1.50 1.59
N LYS A 16 -2.13 -0.71 2.55
CA LYS A 16 -2.37 0.73 2.36
C LYS A 16 -1.36 1.54 3.14
N VAL A 17 -0.66 2.42 2.43
CA VAL A 17 0.34 3.32 3.00
C VAL A 17 -0.12 4.76 2.77
N MET A 18 -0.14 5.55 3.85
CA MET A 18 -0.42 6.98 3.78
C MET A 18 0.91 7.73 3.79
N CYS A 19 1.17 8.50 2.73
CA CYS A 19 2.37 9.32 2.59
C CYS A 19 2.00 10.79 2.40
N LYS A 20 2.84 11.69 2.91
CA LYS A 20 2.63 13.15 2.82
C LYS A 20 2.93 13.73 1.43
N SER A 21 3.76 13.04 0.66
CA SER A 21 4.18 13.43 -0.70
C SER A 21 4.61 12.20 -1.50
N ILE A 22 4.82 12.38 -2.82
CA ILE A 22 5.38 11.35 -3.69
C ILE A 22 6.82 11.01 -3.30
N ASP A 23 7.64 11.98 -2.93
CA ASP A 23 9.01 11.72 -2.42
C ASP A 23 8.99 10.85 -1.16
N ALA A 24 8.06 11.11 -0.24
CA ALA A 24 7.91 10.28 0.94
C ALA A 24 7.46 8.84 0.59
N LEU A 25 6.60 8.68 -0.43
CA LEU A 25 6.21 7.36 -0.94
C LEU A 25 7.40 6.62 -1.56
N GLN A 26 8.18 7.29 -2.42
CA GLN A 26 9.37 6.71 -3.05
C GLN A 26 10.40 6.28 -2.00
N HIS A 27 10.64 7.10 -0.98
CA HIS A 27 11.54 6.74 0.11
C HIS A 27 11.06 5.50 0.88
N VAL A 28 9.75 5.39 1.14
CA VAL A 28 9.16 4.21 1.82
C VAL A 28 9.28 2.97 0.94
N LEU A 29 8.96 3.06 -0.35
CA LEU A 29 9.04 1.94 -1.28
C LEU A 29 10.47 1.41 -1.37
N ILE A 30 11.45 2.28 -1.60
CA ILE A 30 12.83 1.87 -1.85
C ILE A 30 13.56 1.48 -0.56
N ASN A 31 13.50 2.33 0.46
CA ASN A 31 14.37 2.18 1.63
C ASN A 31 13.75 1.42 2.79
N LYS A 32 12.46 1.03 2.68
CA LYS A 32 11.77 0.28 3.73
C LYS A 32 11.12 -0.99 3.22
N ILE A 33 10.41 -0.91 2.09
CA ILE A 33 9.66 -2.07 1.58
C ILE A 33 10.58 -2.95 0.74
N GLN A 34 11.27 -2.41 -0.26
CA GLN A 34 12.17 -3.18 -1.13
C GLN A 34 13.41 -3.74 -0.40
N THR A 35 13.73 -3.23 0.79
CA THR A 35 14.80 -3.76 1.63
C THR A 35 14.42 -5.03 2.40
N ILE A 36 13.17 -5.48 2.31
CA ILE A 36 12.70 -6.70 2.98
C ILE A 36 13.04 -7.88 2.06
N ASP A 37 13.89 -8.79 2.53
CA ASP A 37 14.47 -9.88 1.73
C ASP A 37 13.42 -10.79 1.07
N GLU A 38 12.29 -11.01 1.73
CA GLU A 38 11.20 -11.85 1.22
C GLU A 38 10.33 -11.15 0.15
N ILE A 39 10.48 -9.83 -0.04
CA ILE A 39 9.72 -9.08 -1.04
C ILE A 39 10.41 -9.18 -2.40
N GLN A 40 9.82 -9.97 -3.29
CA GLN A 40 10.32 -10.15 -4.65
C GLN A 40 9.99 -8.97 -5.58
N SER A 41 8.78 -8.43 -5.44
CA SER A 41 8.29 -7.32 -6.26
C SER A 41 7.15 -6.59 -5.57
N THR A 42 6.92 -5.35 -5.99
CA THR A 42 5.84 -4.50 -5.49
C THR A 42 5.12 -3.85 -6.66
N GLU A 43 3.78 -3.88 -6.66
CA GLU A 43 2.95 -3.01 -7.49
C GLU A 43 2.30 -1.94 -6.60
N THR A 44 2.41 -0.68 -6.99
CA THR A 44 1.87 0.45 -6.21
C THR A 44 0.75 1.15 -6.97
N LEU A 45 -0.45 1.13 -6.40
CA LEU A 45 -1.61 1.85 -6.93
C LEU A 45 -1.73 3.21 -6.21
N ILE A 46 -1.52 4.31 -6.93
CA ILE A 46 -1.63 5.67 -6.38
C ILE A 46 -3.08 6.14 -6.44
N VAL A 47 -3.67 6.39 -5.28
CA VAL A 47 -5.02 6.95 -5.17
C VAL A 47 -4.98 8.45 -5.49
N LEU A 48 -5.54 8.83 -6.64
CA LEU A 48 -5.63 10.24 -7.06
C LEU A 48 -6.83 10.96 -6.42
N GLN A 49 -7.94 10.24 -6.24
CA GLN A 49 -9.16 10.74 -5.61
C GLN A 49 -9.82 9.61 -4.82
N ASN A 50 -10.39 9.93 -3.66
CA ASN A 50 -11.13 9.00 -2.83
C ASN A 50 -12.55 9.56 -2.54
N PRO A 51 -13.45 9.59 -3.54
CA PRO A 51 -14.76 10.24 -3.41
C PRO A 51 -15.73 9.47 -2.51
N ILE A 52 -15.55 8.15 -2.37
CA ILE A 52 -16.42 7.30 -1.57
C ILE A 52 -15.61 6.76 -0.40
N MET A 53 -15.82 7.35 0.77
CA MET A 53 -15.27 6.85 2.02
C MET A 53 -16.39 6.79 3.06
N ARG A 54 -16.99 5.61 3.21
CA ARG A 54 -18.12 5.39 4.10
C ARG A 54 -18.00 4.05 4.81
N THR A 55 -18.54 3.98 6.02
CA THR A 55 -18.64 2.74 6.78
C THR A 55 -19.85 1.90 6.34
N ILE A 56 -19.85 0.61 6.67
CA ILE A 56 -21.00 -0.28 6.44
C ILE A 56 -22.15 0.18 7.34
N LYS A 57 -23.33 0.35 6.75
CA LYS A 57 -24.56 0.54 7.52
C LYS A 57 -25.17 -0.86 7.72
N PRO A 58 -25.40 -1.30 8.96
CA PRO A 58 -25.97 -2.62 9.25
C PRO A 58 -27.40 -2.75 8.70
#